data_AF-A0A209BWK0-F1
#
_entry.id   AF-A0A209BWK0-F1
#
_cell.length_a   1.000
_cell.length_b   1.000
_cell.length_c   1.000
_cell.angle_alpha   90.00
_cell.angle_beta   90.00
_cell.angle_gamma   90.00
#
_symmetry.space_group_name_H-M   'P 1'
#
loop_
_entity.id
_entity.type
_entity.pdbx_description
1 polymer ?
#
loop_
_entity_poly.entity_id
_entity_poly.type
_entity_poly.pdbx_seq_one_letter_code
_entity_poly.pdbx_strand_id
1 'polypeptide(L)'
;MAKDTDLTYAEMEKKATDLIKAMGDMEDMLKAIEKGVEELVANGFTTQKASGAYDESIKDFTKGAAKTVKGLEGLSKFLTNAKKAYEDLDEQLAKSAKG
;
A
#
# COMPACT_ATOMS: atom_id res chain seq x y z
N MET A 1 -30.83 -6.83 3.61
CA MET A 1 -30.12 -7.72 2.66
C MET A 1 -29.55 -6.92 1.50
N ALA A 2 -30.28 -6.52 0.45
CA ALA A 2 -29.69 -5.76 -0.68
C ALA A 2 -28.95 -4.47 -0.25
N LYS A 3 -29.54 -3.70 0.67
CA LYS A 3 -28.93 -2.47 1.18
C LYS A 3 -27.65 -2.70 2.01
N ASP A 4 -27.52 -3.87 2.63
CA ASP A 4 -26.36 -4.20 3.48
C ASP A 4 -25.17 -4.64 2.63
N THR A 5 -25.42 -5.35 1.52
CA THR A 5 -24.40 -5.70 0.52
C THR A 5 -23.90 -4.48 -0.24
N ASP A 6 -24.79 -3.58 -0.68
CA ASP A 6 -24.40 -2.32 -1.32
C ASP A 6 -23.50 -1.47 -0.40
N LEU A 7 -23.84 -1.41 0.89
CA LEU A 7 -23.03 -0.70 1.89
C LEU A 7 -21.65 -1.36 2.04
N THR A 8 -21.61 -2.69 2.07
CA THR A 8 -20.38 -3.49 2.20
C THR A 8 -19.46 -3.30 0.98
N TYR A 9 -20.00 -3.26 -0.24
CA TYR A 9 -19.21 -3.05 -1.46
C TYR A 9 -18.63 -1.64 -1.52
N ALA A 10 -19.42 -0.63 -1.17
CA ALA A 10 -18.96 0.75 -1.07
C ALA A 10 -17.86 0.91 0.00
N GLU A 11 -17.98 0.19 1.13
CA GLU A 11 -16.96 0.16 2.17
C GLU A 11 -15.66 -0.51 1.69
N MET A 12 -15.74 -1.64 0.99
CA MET A 12 -14.57 -2.32 0.41
C MET A 12 -13.83 -1.42 -0.58
N GLU A 13 -14.54 -0.77 -1.50
CA GLU A 13 -13.95 0.13 -2.48
C GLU A 13 -13.31 1.37 -1.83
N LYS A 14 -13.98 1.95 -0.83
CA LYS A 14 -13.44 3.06 -0.06
C LYS A 14 -12.14 2.64 0.64
N LYS A 15 -12.12 1.47 1.31
CA LYS A 15 -10.92 0.98 1.99
C LYS A 15 -9.79 0.65 1.01
N ALA A 16 -10.09 0.08 -0.16
CA ALA A 16 -9.09 -0.16 -1.19
C ALA A 16 -8.45 1.15 -1.68
N THR A 17 -9.25 2.20 -1.86
CA THR A 17 -8.81 3.54 -2.26
C THR A 17 -7.96 4.20 -1.17
N ASP A 18 -8.42 4.14 0.09
CA ASP A 18 -7.68 4.65 1.25
C ASP A 18 -6.29 4.00 1.36
N LEU A 19 -6.20 2.68 1.11
CA LEU A 19 -4.93 1.95 1.12
C LEU A 19 -3.97 2.39 -0.01
N ILE A 20 -4.48 2.62 -1.23
CA ILE A 20 -3.67 3.12 -2.35
C ILE A 20 -3.13 4.52 -2.03
N LYS A 21 -3.97 5.38 -1.44
CA LYS A 21 -3.54 6.71 -1.04
C LYS A 21 -2.42 6.64 0.02
N ALA A 22 -2.65 5.85 1.08
CA ALA A 22 -1.65 5.66 2.13
C ALA A 22 -0.34 5.08 1.58
N MET A 23 -0.42 4.18 0.60
CA MET A 23 0.75 3.63 -0.09
C MET A 23 1.56 4.74 -0.79
N GLY A 24 0.90 5.61 -1.57
CA GLY A 24 1.57 6.74 -2.23
C GLY A 24 2.24 7.70 -1.23
N ASP A 25 1.51 8.07 -0.17
CA ASP A 25 2.04 8.94 0.89
C ASP A 25 3.29 8.33 1.56
N MET A 26 3.29 7.01 1.79
CA MET A 26 4.45 6.30 2.34
C MET A 26 5.62 6.21 1.36
N GLU A 27 5.37 5.99 0.05
CA GLU A 27 6.43 5.99 -0.95
C GLU A 27 7.15 7.33 -1.03
N ASP A 28 6.41 8.44 -0.98
CA ASP A 28 6.97 9.78 -1.02
C ASP A 28 7.77 10.09 0.25
N MET A 29 7.28 9.66 1.42
CA MET A 29 8.01 9.78 2.68
C MET A 29 9.33 8.98 2.66
N LEU A 30 9.32 7.77 2.11
CA LEU A 30 10.54 6.95 2.02
C LEU A 30 11.58 7.57 1.10
N LYS A 31 11.18 8.12 -0.05
CA LYS A 31 12.08 8.86 -0.95
C LYS A 31 12.68 10.08 -0.26
N ALA A 32 11.88 10.81 0.54
CA ALA A 32 12.36 11.98 1.27
C ALA A 32 13.41 11.59 2.34
N ILE A 33 13.20 10.48 3.06
CA ILE A 33 14.15 9.95 4.03
C ILE A 33 15.47 9.56 3.35
N GLU A 34 15.39 8.82 2.22
CA GLU A 34 16.56 8.40 1.46
C GLU A 34 17.41 9.61 1.02
N LYS A 35 16.76 10.62 0.44
CA LYS A 35 17.42 11.85 0.01
C LYS A 35 18.08 12.61 1.18
N GLY A 36 17.39 12.74 2.32
CA GLY A 36 17.95 13.43 3.48
C GLY A 36 19.20 12.75 4.03
N VAL A 37 19.27 11.42 3.94
CA VAL A 37 20.45 10.64 4.33
C VAL A 37 21.59 10.84 3.32
N GLU A 38 21.30 10.77 2.02
CA GLU A 38 22.29 11.04 0.97
C GLU A 38 22.92 12.43 1.13
N GLU A 39 22.11 13.45 1.44
CA GLU A 39 22.57 14.81 1.70
C GLU A 39 23.47 14.89 2.95
N LEU A 40 23.13 14.22 4.04
CA LEU A 40 23.97 14.17 5.25
C LEU A 40 25.33 13.49 4.98
N VAL A 41 25.34 12.38 4.24
CA VAL A 41 26.57 11.68 3.86
C VAL A 41 27.42 12.55 2.92
N ALA A 42 26.80 13.19 1.93
CA ALA A 42 27.48 14.09 0.98
C ALA A 42 28.08 15.33 1.66
N ASN A 43 27.41 15.85 2.70
CA ASN A 43 27.87 17.01 3.48
C ASN A 43 28.94 16.67 4.52
N GLY A 44 29.45 15.43 4.55
CA GLY A 44 30.61 15.06 5.37
C GLY A 44 30.28 14.79 6.84
N PHE A 45 29.03 14.47 7.18
CA PHE A 45 28.56 14.20 8.55
C PHE A 45 29.29 13.05 9.27
N THR A 46 30.17 12.30 8.59
CA THR A 46 30.75 11.07 9.13
C THR A 46 32.21 10.88 8.70
N THR A 47 33.05 10.49 9.65
CA THR A 47 34.34 9.81 9.40
C THR A 47 34.11 8.54 8.57
N GLN A 48 35.04 8.19 7.68
CA GLN A 48 34.91 7.13 6.64
C GLN A 48 34.30 5.77 7.08
N LYS A 49 34.35 5.41 8.37
CA LYS A 49 33.74 4.17 8.89
C LYS A 49 32.29 4.33 9.35
N ALA A 50 31.92 5.47 9.93
CA ALA A 50 30.55 5.72 10.39
C ALA A 50 29.61 6.01 9.23
N SER A 51 30.14 6.58 8.13
CA SER A 51 29.39 6.89 6.90
C SER A 51 28.82 5.64 6.26
N GLY A 52 29.66 4.60 6.08
CA GLY A 52 29.28 3.38 5.38
C GLY A 52 28.24 2.56 6.13
N ALA A 53 28.39 2.40 7.44
CA ALA A 53 27.43 1.66 8.27
C ALA A 53 26.06 2.37 8.32
N TYR A 54 26.05 3.70 8.35
CA TYR A 54 24.82 4.48 8.35
C TYR A 54 24.10 4.42 6.99
N ASP A 55 24.83 4.56 5.89
CA ASP A 55 24.31 4.41 4.52
C ASP A 55 23.70 3.02 4.28
N GLU A 56 24.40 1.96 4.71
CA GLU A 56 23.90 0.58 4.60
C GLU A 56 22.61 0.38 5.42
N SER A 57 22.58 0.90 6.65
CA SER A 57 21.40 0.82 7.52
C SER A 57 20.17 1.49 6.92
N ILE A 58 20.35 2.64 6.25
CA ILE A 58 19.24 3.35 5.61
C ILE A 58 18.78 2.63 4.36
N LYS A 59 19.68 2.08 3.54
CA LYS A 59 19.32 1.26 2.38
C LYS A 59 18.51 0.02 2.78
N ASP A 60 18.90 -0.63 3.88
CA ASP A 60 18.14 -1.76 4.41
C ASP A 60 16.78 -1.34 4.95
N PHE A 61 16.71 -0.20 5.64
CA PHE A 61 15.45 0.38 6.10
C PHE A 61 14.51 0.70 4.92
N THR A 62 14.96 1.45 3.91
CA THR A 62 14.12 1.84 2.77
C THR A 62 13.66 0.62 1.98
N LYS A 63 14.51 -0.40 1.81
CA LYS A 63 14.15 -1.68 1.19
C LYS A 63 13.12 -2.45 2.00
N GLY A 64 13.25 -2.51 3.32
CA GLY A 64 12.26 -3.12 4.21
C GLY A 64 10.92 -2.40 4.16
N ALA A 65 10.94 -1.07 4.23
CA ALA A 65 9.75 -0.26 4.17
C ALA A 65 9.06 -0.34 2.79
N ALA A 66 9.81 -0.37 1.69
CA ALA A 66 9.26 -0.58 0.35
C ALA A 66 8.53 -1.93 0.23
N LYS A 67 9.02 -2.99 0.90
CA LYS A 67 8.30 -4.26 0.97
C LYS A 67 6.97 -4.13 1.74
N THR A 68 6.97 -3.42 2.86
CA THR A 68 5.76 -3.15 3.64
C THR A 68 4.72 -2.38 2.83
N VAL A 69 5.17 -1.34 2.11
CA VAL A 69 4.33 -0.52 1.23
C VAL A 69 3.70 -1.38 0.11
N LYS A 70 4.48 -2.24 -0.54
CA LYS A 70 3.94 -3.23 -1.51
C LYS A 70 2.93 -4.19 -0.89
N GLY A 71 3.06 -4.49 0.41
CA GLY A 71 2.05 -5.25 1.14
C GLY A 71 0.68 -4.57 1.16
N LEU A 72 0.64 -3.24 1.29
CA LEU A 72 -0.59 -2.46 1.22
C LEU A 72 -1.24 -2.52 -0.17
N GLU A 73 -0.43 -2.53 -1.23
CA GLU A 73 -0.92 -2.74 -2.61
C GLU A 73 -1.64 -4.10 -2.74
N GLY A 74 -1.06 -5.16 -2.17
CA GLY A 74 -1.66 -6.49 -2.16
C GLY A 74 -3.01 -6.54 -1.43
N LEU A 75 -3.12 -5.84 -0.29
CA LEU A 75 -4.37 -5.73 0.46
C LEU A 75 -5.43 -4.94 -0.31
N SER A 76 -5.05 -3.84 -0.97
CA SER A 76 -5.98 -3.08 -1.81
C SER A 76 -6.50 -3.94 -2.98
N LYS A 77 -5.62 -4.66 -3.68
CA LYS A 77 -6.00 -5.59 -4.74
C LYS A 77 -6.94 -6.68 -4.25
N PHE A 78 -6.68 -7.22 -3.06
CA PHE A 78 -7.56 -8.22 -2.45
C PHE A 78 -8.98 -7.67 -2.26
N LEU A 79 -9.13 -6.46 -1.68
CA LEU A 79 -10.45 -5.85 -1.47
C LEU A 79 -11.18 -5.58 -2.79
N THR A 80 -10.48 -5.07 -3.80
CA THR A 80 -11.07 -4.84 -5.13
C THR A 80 -11.51 -6.14 -5.81
N ASN A 81 -10.71 -7.20 -5.71
CA ASN A 81 -11.07 -8.50 -6.26
C ASN A 81 -12.23 -9.15 -5.52
N ALA A 82 -12.26 -9.02 -4.19
CA ALA A 82 -13.36 -9.53 -3.37
C ALA A 82 -14.68 -8.85 -3.74
N LYS A 83 -14.70 -7.52 -3.86
CA LYS A 83 -15.88 -6.76 -4.33
C LYS A 83 -16.40 -7.33 -5.65
N LYS A 84 -15.53 -7.46 -6.65
CA LYS A 84 -15.91 -7.97 -7.98
C LYS A 84 -16.50 -9.38 -7.92
N ALA A 85 -15.89 -10.28 -7.14
CA ALA A 85 -16.38 -11.65 -6.99
C ALA A 85 -17.77 -11.70 -6.36
N TYR A 86 -18.06 -10.84 -5.39
CA TYR A 86 -19.38 -10.75 -4.77
C TYR A 86 -20.43 -10.14 -5.72
N GLU A 87 -20.08 -9.09 -6.47
CA GLU A 87 -20.96 -8.53 -7.51
C GLU A 87 -21.34 -9.59 -8.56
N ASP A 88 -20.36 -10.35 -9.06
CA ASP A 88 -20.57 -11.43 -10.03
C ASP A 88 -21.46 -12.56 -9.46
N LEU A 89 -21.31 -12.90 -8.16
CA LEU A 89 -22.13 -13.90 -7.49
C LEU A 89 -23.58 -13.42 -7.33
N ASP A 90 -23.78 -12.18 -6.89
CA ASP A 90 -25.11 -11.60 -6.71
C ASP A 90 -25.87 -11.50 -8.04
N GLU A 91 -25.20 -11.13 -9.13
CA GLU A 91 -25.81 -11.14 -10.47
C GLU A 91 -26.29 -12.54 -10.88
N GLN A 92 -25.50 -13.57 -10.60
CA GLN A 92 -25.86 -14.96 -10.92
C GLN A 92 -27.05 -15.45 -10.09
N LEU A 93 -27.08 -15.10 -8.80
CA LEU A 93 -28.20 -15.40 -7.91
C LEU A 93 -29.47 -14.69 -8.37
N ALA A 94 -29.37 -13.41 -8.75
CA ALA A 94 -30.50 -12.64 -9.25
C ALA A 94 -31.05 -13.17 -10.59
N LYS A 95 -30.18 -13.67 -11.48
CA LYS A 95 -30.60 -14.35 -12.73
C LYS A 95 -31.31 -15.67 -12.43
N SER A 96 -30.78 -16.46 -11.48
CA SER A 96 -31.35 -17.76 -11.10
C SER A 96 -32.68 -17.65 -10.36
N ALA A 97 -32.88 -16.59 -9.58
CA ALA A 97 -34.14 -16.36 -8.85
C ALA A 97 -35.28 -15.81 -9.73
N LYS A 98 -34.98 -15.36 -10.95
CA LYS A 98 -35.97 -14.85 -11.92
C LYS A 98 -36.40 -15.88 -12.96
N GLY A 99 -35.75 -17.05 -13.02
CA GLY A 99 -36.11 -18.19 -13.88
C GLY A 99 -36.84 -19.27 -13.10
#